data_AF-A0A836TRY4-F1
#
_entry.id   AF-A0A836TRY4-F1
#
_cell.length_a   1.000
_cell.length_b   1.000
_cell.length_c   1.000
_cell.angle_alpha   90.00
_cell.angle_beta   90.00
_cell.angle_gamma   90.00
#
_symmetry.space_group_name_H-M   'P 1'
#
loop_
_entity.id
_entity.type
_entity.pdbx_description
1 polymer ?
#
loop_
_entity_poly.entity_id
_entity_poly.type
_entity_poly.pdbx_seq_one_letter_code
_entity_poly.pdbx_strand_id
1 'polypeptide(L)' 'MIPTRTYETNYGRYCREYTSTANINGHSEKTYGTACRQPDGAWQLMS' A
#
# COMPACT_ATOMS: atom_id res chain seq x y z
N MET A 1 3.57 -16.90 2.52
CA MET A 1 3.71 -15.47 2.88
C MET A 1 4.22 -14.75 1.65
N ILE A 2 3.43 -13.86 1.06
CA ILE A 2 3.98 -12.92 0.06
C ILE A 2 4.71 -11.82 0.85
N PRO A 3 6.03 -11.67 0.73
CA PRO A 3 6.73 -10.58 1.40
C PRO A 3 6.26 -9.29 0.73
N THR A 4 5.38 -8.54 1.40
CA THR A 4 5.14 -7.14 1.03
C THR A 4 6.45 -6.42 1.25
N ARG A 5 7.16 -6.10 0.15
CA ARG A 5 8.41 -5.33 0.19
C ARG A 5 8.08 -3.98 0.81
N THR A 6 8.32 -3.89 2.12
CA THR A 6 8.29 -2.63 2.83
C THR A 6 9.66 -2.03 2.63
N TYR A 7 9.75 -1.01 1.79
CA TYR A 7 10.98 -0.30 1.52
C TYR A 7 10.95 1.05 2.25
N GLU A 8 12.05 1.36 2.91
CA GLU A 8 12.27 2.68 3.48
C GLU A 8 12.64 3.63 2.34
N THR A 9 11.82 4.65 2.12
CA THR A 9 12.14 5.70 1.17
C THR A 9 13.22 6.61 1.74
N ASN A 10 13.98 7.27 0.87
CA ASN A 10 15.12 8.14 1.21
C ASN A 10 14.80 9.25 2.24
N TYR A 11 13.51 9.52 2.49
CA TYR A 11 13.01 10.50 3.46
C TYR A 11 12.58 9.89 4.82
N GLY A 12 12.94 8.64 5.12
CA GLY A 12 12.56 7.98 6.37
C GLY A 12 11.07 7.58 6.44
N ARG A 13 10.36 7.57 5.31
CA ARG A 13 8.98 7.06 5.23
C ARG A 13 9.00 5.60 4.84
N TYR A 14 8.34 4.76 5.63
CA TYR A 14 8.11 3.35 5.33
C TYR A 14 7.01 3.21 4.29
N CYS A 15 7.35 2.89 3.05
CA CYS A 15 6.37 2.58 2.01
C CYS A 15 6.29 1.06 1.82
N ARG A 16 5.09 0.52 1.74
CA ARG A 16 4.83 -0.90 1.50
C ARG A 16 3.93 -1.06 0.28
N GLU A 17 4.29 -1.98 -0.58
CA GLU A 17 3.36 -2.46 -1.60
C GLU A 17 2.29 -3.31 -0.93
N TYR A 18 1.04 -3.14 -1.34
CA TYR A 18 -0.06 -3.98 -0.86
C TYR A 18 -0.98 -4.34 -2.02
N THR A 19 -1.60 -5.51 -1.89
CA THR A 19 -2.64 -5.97 -2.80
C THR A 19 -3.95 -5.96 -2.04
N SER A 20 -4.97 -5.30 -2.58
CA SER A 20 -6.32 -5.31 -2.01
C SER A 20 -7.31 -5.85 -3.03
N THR A 21 -8.44 -6.36 -2.58
CA THR A 21 -9.54 -6.74 -3.48
C THR A 21 -10.59 -5.65 -3.39
N ALA A 22 -10.72 -4.83 -4.43
CA ALA A 22 -11.77 -3.81 -4.52
C ALA A 22 -12.94 -4.35 -5.35
N ASN A 23 -14.16 -4.04 -4.95
CA ASN A 23 -15.34 -4.39 -5.74
C ASN A 23 -15.65 -3.23 -6.69
N ILE A 24 -15.28 -3.39 -7.96
CA ILE A 24 -15.45 -2.37 -9.01
C ILE A 24 -16.63 -2.83 -9.86
N ASN A 25 -17.72 -2.05 -9.84
CA ASN A 25 -18.92 -2.34 -10.65
C ASN A 25 -19.49 -3.76 -10.43
N GLY A 26 -19.51 -4.25 -9.17
CA GLY A 26 -19.98 -5.60 -8.84
C GLY A 26 -18.97 -6.72 -9.04
N HIS A 27 -17.81 -6.43 -9.64
CA HIS A 27 -16.73 -7.39 -9.85
C HIS A 27 -15.61 -7.20 -8.82
N SER A 28 -15.23 -8.28 -8.13
CA SER A 28 -14.08 -8.27 -7.23
C SER A 28 -12.79 -8.27 -8.03
N GLU A 29 -12.09 -7.14 -8.04
CA GLU A 29 -10.85 -6.93 -8.77
C GLU A 29 -9.66 -6.79 -7.81
N LYS A 30 -8.54 -7.43 -8.12
CA LYS A 30 -7.30 -7.26 -7.34
C LYS A 30 -6.64 -5.95 -7.73
N THR A 31 -6.59 -5.02 -6.79
CA THR A 31 -5.87 -3.77 -6.89
C THR A 31 -4.50 -3.91 -6.26
N TYR A 32 -3.50 -3.28 -6.89
CA TYR A 32 -2.15 -3.18 -6.36
C TYR A 32 -1.89 -1.69 -6.10
N GLY A 33 -1.31 -1.38 -4.97
CA GLY A 33 -1.01 0.00 -4.60
C GLY A 33 0.18 0.09 -3.67
N THR A 34 0.68 1.31 -3.50
CA THR A 34 1.74 1.61 -2.55
C THR A 34 1.13 2.36 -1.38
N ALA A 35 1.38 1.93 -0.16
CA ALA A 35 0.97 2.65 1.05
C ALA A 35 2.21 3.15 1.77
N CYS A 36 2.31 4.46 1.99
CA CYS A 36 3.39 5.08 2.74
C CYS A 36 2.92 5.45 4.15
N ARG A 37 3.68 5.03 5.16
CA ARG A 37 3.45 5.37 6.56
C ARG A 37 3.90 6.81 6.80
N GLN A 38 2.99 7.61 7.32
CA GLN A 38 3.24 8.96 7.77
C GLN A 38 3.90 8.94 9.16
N PRO A 39 4.62 10.01 9.54
CA PRO A 39 5.23 10.13 10.86
C PRO A 39 4.21 10.10 12.02
N ASP A 40 2.94 10.44 11.78
CA ASP A 40 1.85 10.30 12.76
C ASP A 40 1.34 8.85 12.94
N GLY A 41 1.78 7.93 12.07
CA GLY A 41 1.42 6.52 12.12
C GLY A 41 0.29 6.11 11.17
N ALA A 42 -0.44 7.05 10.57
CA ALA A 42 -1.39 6.76 9.50
C ALA A 42 -0.69 6.23 8.25
N TRP A 43 -1.40 5.40 7.49
CA TRP A 43 -0.95 4.95 6.18
C TRP A 43 -1.67 5.75 5.11
N GLN A 44 -0.90 6.39 4.25
CA GLN A 44 -1.42 7.09 3.09
C GLN A 44 -1.22 6.22 1.85
N LEU A 45 -2.29 5.96 1.11
CA LEU A 45 -2.18 5.41 -0.23
C LEU A 45 -1.44 6.42 -1.13
N MET A 46 -0.34 5.99 -1.70
CA MET A 46 0.24 6.60 -2.89
C MET A 46 -0.19 5.74 -4.08
N SER A 47 -1.16 6.24 -4.83
CA SER A 47 -1.60 5.64 -6.10
C SER A 47 -0.54 5.79 -7.18
#